data_AF-A0A7W9LEW7-F1
#
_entry.id   AF-A0A7W9LEW7-F1
#
_cell.length_a   1.000
_cell.length_b   1.000
_cell.length_c   1.000
_cell.angle_alpha   90.00
_cell.angle_beta   90.00
_cell.angle_gamma   90.00
#
_symmetry.space_group_name_H-M   'P 1'
#
loop_
_entity.id
_entity.type
_entity.pdbx_description
1 polymer ?
#
loop_
_entity_poly.entity_id
_entity_poly.type
_entity_poly.pdbx_seq_one_letter_code
_entity_poly.pdbx_strand_id
1 'polypeptide(L)' 'MHTADRPDLRQIARDWRHPVEIRTAKTDHRPADALLIRPDAHIAWAATIDEPAAPALREALFGWFGTL' A
#
# COMPACT_ATOMS: atom_id res chain seq x y z
N MET A 1 -12.60 8.38 14.92
CA MET A 1 -12.02 7.47 13.89
C MET A 1 -11.17 8.32 12.95
N HIS A 2 -9.85 8.17 12.98
CA HIS A 2 -8.96 8.82 12.01
C HIS A 2 -8.76 7.83 10.86
N THR A 3 -9.28 8.15 9.68
CA THR A 3 -9.08 7.29 8.50
C THR A 3 -7.62 7.42 8.08
N ALA A 4 -6.93 6.30 7.87
CA ALA A 4 -5.57 6.25 7.33
C ALA A 4 -5.56 6.62 5.83
N ASP A 5 -6.23 7.71 5.46
CA ASP A 5 -6.40 8.08 4.06
C ASP A 5 -5.06 8.58 3.51
N ARG A 6 -4.40 7.73 2.72
CA ARG A 6 -3.11 8.02 2.06
C ARG A 6 -3.32 8.22 0.55
N PRO A 7 -3.74 9.41 0.11
CA PRO A 7 -4.03 9.67 -1.31
C PRO A 7 -2.78 9.53 -2.19
N ASP A 8 -1.60 9.84 -1.64
CA ASP A 8 -0.29 9.65 -2.26
C ASP A 8 -0.04 8.19 -2.63
N LEU A 9 -0.31 7.27 -1.70
CA LEU A 9 -0.11 5.83 -1.92
C LEU A 9 -1.14 5.25 -2.90
N ARG A 10 -2.39 5.71 -2.83
CA ARG A 10 -3.43 5.30 -3.78
C ARG A 10 -3.10 5.71 -5.20
N GLN A 11 -2.57 6.91 -5.41
CA GLN A 11 -2.20 7.37 -6.74
C GLN A 11 -1.10 6.48 -7.34
N ILE A 12 -0.06 6.16 -6.56
CA ILE A 12 1.02 5.24 -6.97
C ILE A 12 0.47 3.87 -7.35
N ALA A 13 -0.44 3.33 -6.55
CA ALA A 13 -1.04 2.02 -6.82
C ALA A 13 -1.95 2.05 -8.07
N ARG A 14 -2.65 3.16 -8.35
CA ARG A 14 -3.48 3.32 -9.55
C ARG A 14 -2.66 3.43 -10.83
N ASP A 15 -1.51 4.07 -10.77
CA ASP A 15 -0.63 4.26 -11.93
C ASP A 15 0.18 2.99 -12.25
N TRP A 16 0.02 1.92 -11.48
CA TRP A 16 0.70 0.65 -11.72
C TRP A 16 0.11 -0.09 -12.93
N ARG A 17 0.98 -0.68 -13.76
CA ARG A 17 0.56 -1.35 -15.01
C ARG A 17 -0.27 -2.61 -14.78
N HIS A 18 -0.01 -3.33 -13.70
CA HIS A 18 -0.81 -4.50 -13.31
C HIS A 18 -1.93 -4.09 -12.36
N PRO A 19 -3.13 -4.68 -12.46
CA PRO A 19 -4.26 -4.30 -11.63
C PRO A 19 -3.97 -4.63 -10.17
N VAL A 20 -3.59 -3.62 -9.40
CA VAL A 20 -3.55 -3.66 -7.94
C VAL A 20 -4.93 -3.24 -7.44
N GLU A 21 -5.62 -4.13 -6.72
CA GLU A 21 -6.89 -3.77 -6.09
C GLU A 21 -6.64 -2.88 -4.87
N ILE A 22 -7.20 -1.67 -4.88
CA ILE A 22 -7.07 -0.70 -3.79
C ILE A 22 -8.29 -0.80 -2.88
N ARG A 23 -8.08 -1.18 -1.62
CA ARG A 23 -9.12 -1.22 -0.60
C ARG A 23 -8.80 -0.28 0.56
N THR A 24 -9.74 0.63 0.84
CA THR A 24 -9.69 1.47 2.04
C THR A 24 -10.46 0.77 3.16
N ALA A 25 -9.75 0.35 4.21
CA ALA A 25 -10.36 -0.23 5.40
C ALA A 25 -10.41 0.80 6.54
N LYS A 26 -11.45 0.74 7.36
CA LYS A 26 -11.50 1.42 8.66
C LYS A 26 -11.12 0.40 9.73
N THR A 27 -10.25 0.79 10.64
CA THR A 27 -9.84 -0.03 11.78
C THR A 27 -9.74 0.87 13.02
N ASP A 28 -10.23 0.39 14.16
CA ASP A 28 -10.14 1.11 15.43
C ASP A 28 -8.70 1.20 15.94
N HIS A 29 -7.87 0.21 15.56
CA HIS A 29 -6.43 0.20 15.78
C HIS A 29 -5.71 0.27 14.43
N ARG A 30 -4.93 1.33 14.21
CA ARG A 30 -4.15 1.56 12.98
C ARG A 30 -2.70 1.16 13.22
N PRO A 31 -2.29 -0.10 13.02
CA PRO A 31 -0.90 -0.52 13.18
C PRO A 31 0.00 -0.09 12.02
N ALA A 32 -0.59 0.27 10.88
CA ALA A 32 0.07 0.71 9.66
C ALA A 32 -0.85 1.63 8.84
N ASP A 33 -0.26 2.43 7.97
CA ASP A 33 -0.99 3.38 7.11
C ASP A 33 -1.52 2.74 5.84
N ALA A 34 -0.84 1.71 5.37
CA ALA A 34 -1.20 0.90 4.22
C ALA A 34 -0.53 -0.47 4.36
N LEU A 35 -1.15 -1.48 3.76
CA LEU A 35 -0.60 -2.81 3.63
C LEU A 35 -0.63 -3.19 2.15
N LEU A 36 0.49 -3.72 1.66
CA LEU A 36 0.55 -4.42 0.38
C LEU A 36 0.35 -5.90 0.67
N ILE A 37 -0.77 -6.45 0.21
CA ILE A 37 -1.14 -7.85 0.42
C ILE A 37 -1.00 -8.58 -0.92
N ARG A 38 -0.33 -9.73 -0.90
CA ARG A 38 -0.16 -10.59 -2.06
C ARG A 38 -1.40 -11.43 -2.33
N PRO A 39 -1.58 -11.99 -3.53
CA PRO A 39 -2.68 -12.92 -3.83
C PRO A 39 -2.75 -14.13 -2.89
N ASP A 40 -1.61 -14.55 -2.33
CA ASP A 40 -1.50 -15.62 -1.32
C ASP A 40 -1.77 -15.16 0.13
N ALA A 41 -2.35 -13.97 0.31
CA ALA A 41 -2.74 -13.37 1.59
C ALA A 41 -1.59 -13.01 2.55
N HIS A 42 -0.33 -13.07 2.12
CA HIS A 42 0.80 -12.56 2.90
C HIS A 42 1.04 -11.06 2.71
N ILE A 43 1.51 -10.41 3.77
CA ILE A 43 1.91 -9.00 3.75
C ILE A 43 3.28 -8.91 3.05
N ALA A 44 3.29 -8.28 1.88
CA ALA A 44 4.49 -7.98 1.11
C ALA A 44 5.21 -6.73 1.63
N TRP A 45 4.45 -5.77 2.18
CA TRP A 45 4.96 -4.51 2.72
C TRP A 45 3.92 -3.82 3.60
N ALA A 46 4.37 -3.02 4.57
CA ALA A 46 3.53 -2.21 5.44
C ALA A 46 4.10 -0.80 5.60
N ALA A 47 3.25 0.22 5.48
CA ALA A 47 3.64 1.60 5.70
C ALA A 47 3.64 1.91 7.20
N THR A 48 4.75 2.45 7.72
CA THR A 48 4.80 3.01 9.08
C THR A 48 3.81 4.17 9.22
N ILE A 49 3.32 4.36 10.44
CA ILE A 49 2.31 5.37 10.75
C ILE A 49 2.88 6.77 10.58
N ASP A 50 2.18 7.62 9.82
CA ASP A 50 2.49 9.04 9.61
C ASP A 50 3.89 9.33 9.02
N GLU A 51 4.52 8.32 8.39
CA GLU A 51 5.80 8.44 7.69
C GLU A 51 5.62 8.51 6.16
N PRO A 52 6.56 9.14 5.43
CA PRO A 52 6.57 9.13 3.97
C PRO A 52 6.87 7.71 3.46
N ALA A 53 5.90 7.12 2.75
CA ALA A 53 5.95 5.72 2.35
C ALA A 53 5.91 5.53 0.82
N ALA A 54 5.80 6.62 0.07
CA ALA A 54 5.67 6.61 -1.39
C ALA A 54 6.86 5.98 -2.15
N PRO A 55 8.14 6.27 -1.82
CA PRO A 55 9.27 5.59 -2.47
C PRO A 55 9.31 4.09 -2.15
N ALA A 56 9.14 3.74 -0.87
CA ALA A 56 9.14 2.35 -0.41
C ALA A 56 8.00 1.52 -1.03
N LEU A 57 6.82 2.11 -1.24
CA LEU A 57 5.72 1.46 -1.94
C LEU A 57 6.09 1.14 -3.40
N ARG A 58 6.75 2.06 -4.11
CA ARG A 58 7.21 1.79 -5.48
C ARG A 58 8.21 0.64 -5.52
N GLU A 59 9.19 0.65 -4.62
CA GLU A 59 10.18 -0.43 -4.51
C GLU A 59 9.53 -1.78 -4.21
N ALA A 60 8.56 -1.82 -3.29
CA ALA A 60 7.81 -3.03 -2.98
C ALA A 60 6.99 -3.52 -4.19
N LEU A 61 6.34 -2.62 -4.92
CA LEU A 61 5.61 -2.97 -6.13
C LEU A 61 6.54 -3.56 -7.21
N PHE A 62 7.71 -2.95 -7.43
CA PHE A 62 8.73 -3.50 -8.34
C PHE A 62 9.26 -4.86 -7.88
N GLY A 63 9.55 -5.02 -6.59
CA GLY A 63 10.11 -6.26 -6.05
C GLY A 63 9.15 -7.45 -6.11
N TRP A 64 7.86 -7.20 -5.89
CA TRP A 64 6.85 -8.28 -5.81
C TRP A 64 6.09 -8.51 -7.12
N PHE A 65 5.86 -7.47 -7.92
CA PHE A 65 5.06 -7.55 -9.14
C PHE A 65 5.88 -7.33 -10.42
N GLY A 66 7.20 -7.14 -10.29
CA GLY A 66 8.12 -7.03 -11.42
C GLY A 66 8.22 -5.63 -12.03
N THR A 67 9.05 -5.51 -13.06
CA THR A 67 9.22 -4.30 -13.88
C THR A 67 8.22 -4.28 -15.03
N LEU A 68 7.84 -3.06 -15.42
CA LEU A 68 7.19 -2.66 -16.66
C LEU A 68 7.24 -3.72 -17.77
#